data_AF-A0AAW5QUG8-F1
#
_entry.id   AF-A0AAW5QUG8-F1
#
_cell.length_a   1.000
_cell.length_b   1.000
_cell.length_c   1.000
_cell.angle_alpha   90.00
_cell.angle_beta   90.00
_cell.angle_gamma   90.00
#
_symmetry.space_group_name_H-M   'P 1'
#
loop_
_entity.id
_entity.type
_entity.pdbx_description
1 polymer ?
#
loop_
_entity_poly.entity_id
_entity_poly.type
_entity_poly.pdbx_seq_one_letter_code
_entity_poly.pdbx_strand_id
1 'polypeptide(L)'
;MSAAAISVLAGPVLERPAPIAVGTVFVWAGRPLKVASVHGEDSSAPVIVEELADGFGWLEGQYALWSLGGVMGALYSGPGAP
;
A
#
# COMPACT_ATOMS: atom_id res chain seq x y z
N MET A 1 -10.43 -20.02 38.26
CA MET A 1 -9.42 -19.69 37.23
C MET A 1 -9.86 -18.39 36.58
N SER A 2 -9.15 -17.28 36.83
CA SER A 2 -9.55 -15.95 36.33
C SER A 2 -8.79 -15.63 35.05
N ALA A 3 -9.51 -15.27 33.99
CA ALA A 3 -8.91 -14.82 32.73
C ALA A 3 -8.40 -13.38 32.91
N ALA A 4 -7.11 -13.16 32.65
CA ALA A 4 -6.56 -11.82 32.60
C ALA A 4 -7.11 -11.11 31.35
N ALA A 5 -7.78 -9.97 31.56
CA ALA A 5 -8.23 -9.11 30.48
C ALA A 5 -7.01 -8.47 29.81
N ILE A 6 -6.79 -8.77 28.53
CA ILE A 6 -5.82 -8.06 27.69
C ILE A 6 -6.41 -6.68 27.40
N SER A 7 -5.92 -5.66 28.09
CA SER A 7 -6.24 -4.27 27.78
C SER A 7 -5.39 -3.86 26.58
N VAL A 8 -5.97 -3.87 25.38
CA VAL A 8 -5.37 -3.24 24.21
C VAL A 8 -5.39 -1.75 24.48
N LEU A 9 -4.22 -1.18 24.76
CA LEU A 9 -4.04 0.27 24.79
C LEU A 9 -4.27 0.76 23.36
N ALA A 10 -5.51 1.16 23.06
CA ALA A 10 -5.83 1.95 21.89
C ALA A 10 -5.16 3.32 22.09
N GLY A 11 -3.87 3.38 21.81
CA GLY A 11 -3.16 4.64 21.68
C GLY A 11 -3.86 5.49 20.62
N PRO A 12 -3.70 6.82 20.66
CA PRO A 12 -4.28 7.68 19.63
C PRO A 12 -3.80 7.18 18.26
N VAL A 13 -4.73 6.62 17.48
CA VAL A 13 -4.52 6.43 16.06
C VAL A 13 -4.45 7.86 15.52
N LEU A 14 -3.24 8.32 15.24
CA LEU A 14 -3.09 9.52 14.42
C LEU A 14 -3.78 9.17 13.11
N GLU A 15 -4.88 9.86 12.81
CA GLU A 15 -5.51 9.81 11.49
C GLU A 15 -4.95 10.97 10.68
N ARG A 16 -3.93 10.67 9.91
CA ARG A 16 -3.33 11.53 8.90
C ARG A 16 -3.52 10.79 7.58
N PRO A 17 -4.05 11.46 6.56
CA PRO A 17 -4.20 10.84 5.25
C PRO A 17 -2.83 10.36 4.77
N ALA A 18 -2.76 9.10 4.34
CA ALA A 18 -1.57 8.56 3.69
C ALA A 18 -1.16 9.52 2.55
N PRO A 19 0.15 9.75 2.33
CA PRO A 19 0.62 10.66 1.28
C PRO A 19 0.31 10.16 -0.14
N ILE A 20 -0.26 8.96 -0.28
CA ILE A 20 -0.68 8.35 -1.54
C ILE A 20 -2.18 8.10 -1.53
N ALA A 21 -2.83 8.38 -2.66
CA ALA A 21 -4.26 8.11 -2.81
C ALA A 21 -4.49 6.65 -3.20
N VAL A 22 -5.57 6.06 -2.68
CA VAL A 22 -6.11 4.83 -3.26
C VAL A 22 -6.50 5.10 -4.72
N GLY A 23 -6.18 4.15 -5.60
CA GLY A 23 -6.33 4.28 -7.05
C GLY A 23 -5.13 4.91 -7.75
N THR A 24 -4.10 5.37 -7.03
CA THR A 24 -2.84 5.80 -7.67
C THR A 24 -2.24 4.65 -8.47
N VAL A 25 -1.97 4.90 -9.76
CA VAL A 25 -1.32 3.95 -10.66
C VAL A 25 0.14 4.34 -10.84
N PHE A 26 1.04 3.35 -10.79
CA PHE A 26 2.47 3.50 -11.00
C PHE A 26 3.02 2.30 -11.77
N VAL A 27 4.24 2.42 -12.32
CA VAL A 27 4.88 1.34 -13.07
C VAL A 27 6.13 0.89 -12.32
N TRP A 28 6.22 -0.40 -12.03
CA TRP A 28 7.39 -1.02 -11.42
C TRP A 28 7.81 -2.25 -12.22
N ALA A 29 9.10 -2.36 -12.55
CA ALA A 29 9.64 -3.45 -13.38
C ALA A 29 8.83 -3.70 -14.68
N GLY A 30 8.33 -2.63 -15.31
CA GLY A 30 7.52 -2.70 -16.54
C GLY A 30 6.06 -3.12 -16.34
N ARG A 31 5.60 -3.27 -15.10
CA ARG A 31 4.24 -3.72 -14.75
C ARG A 31 3.44 -2.57 -14.16
N PRO A 32 2.25 -2.26 -14.69
CA PRO A 32 1.36 -1.28 -14.09
C PRO A 32 0.76 -1.83 -12.79
N LEU A 33 0.89 -1.07 -11.71
CA LEU A 33 0.40 -1.38 -10.38
C LEU A 33 -0.53 -0.26 -9.91
N LYS A 34 -1.59 -0.60 -9.19
CA LYS A 34 -2.60 0.31 -8.65
C LYS A 34 -2.69 0.14 -7.13
N VAL A 35 -2.68 1.24 -6.39
CA VAL A 35 -2.89 1.22 -4.93
C VAL A 35 -4.35 0.85 -4.65
N ALA A 36 -4.59 -0.29 -4.00
CA ALA A 36 -5.93 -0.78 -3.65
C ALA A 36 -6.33 -0.38 -2.22
N SER A 37 -5.39 -0.43 -1.27
CA SER A 37 -5.60 0.08 0.09
C SER A 37 -4.28 0.45 0.76
N VAL A 38 -4.35 1.33 1.76
CA VAL A 38 -3.22 1.73 2.61
C VAL A 38 -3.72 1.75 4.05
N HIS A 39 -2.95 1.15 4.97
CA HIS A 39 -3.29 1.16 6.39
C HIS A 39 -2.11 1.70 7.19
N GLY A 40 -2.23 2.93 7.70
CA GLY A 40 -1.16 3.64 8.41
C GLY A 40 -0.42 4.66 7.54
N GLU A 41 0.63 5.25 8.10
CA GLU A 41 1.22 6.49 7.59
C GLU A 41 2.75 6.54 7.58
N ASP A 42 3.39 5.65 8.33
CA ASP A 42 4.85 5.56 8.33
C ASP A 42 5.36 4.80 7.10
N SER A 43 6.67 4.85 6.86
CA SER A 43 7.26 4.17 5.70
C SER A 43 7.10 2.64 5.73
N SER A 44 6.80 2.05 6.89
CA SER A 44 6.51 0.63 7.05
C SER A 44 5.03 0.27 6.92
N ALA A 45 4.15 1.26 6.77
CA ALA A 45 2.71 1.05 6.67
C ALA A 45 2.37 0.07 5.53
N PRO A 46 1.55 -0.97 5.78
CA PRO A 46 1.15 -1.92 4.76
C PRO A 46 0.28 -1.25 3.69
N VAL A 47 0.63 -1.52 2.44
CA VAL A 47 -0.07 -1.10 1.23
C VAL A 47 -0.44 -2.33 0.42
N ILE A 48 -1.71 -2.48 0.07
CA ILE A 48 -2.14 -3.48 -0.91
C ILE A 48 -2.08 -2.84 -2.28
N VAL A 49 -1.32 -3.46 -3.18
CA VAL A 49 -1.24 -3.08 -4.58
C VAL A 49 -1.82 -4.18 -5.45
N GLU A 50 -2.54 -3.76 -6.48
CA GLU A 50 -3.10 -4.61 -7.51
C GLU A 50 -2.26 -4.43 -8.77
N GLU A 51 -1.73 -5.52 -9.31
CA GLU A 51 -1.18 -5.47 -10.66
C GLU A 51 -2.31 -5.42 -11.69
N LEU A 52 -2.19 -4.52 -12.66
CA LEU A 52 -3.15 -4.41 -13.75
C LEU A 52 -2.69 -5.32 -14.90
N ALA A 53 -3.55 -6.27 -15.31
CA ALA A 53 -3.23 -7.19 -16.39
C ALA A 53 -3.21 -6.51 -17.78
N ASP A 54 -3.80 -5.33 -17.89
CA ASP A 54 -3.69 -4.45 -19.05
C ASP A 54 -3.31 -3.02 -18.62
N GLY A 55 -2.64 -2.28 -19.52
CA GLY A 55 -2.26 -0.88 -19.29
C GLY A 55 -3.45 0.10 -19.25
N PHE A 56 -4.68 -0.41 -19.31
CA PHE A 56 -5.91 0.38 -19.40
C PHE A 56 -6.82 0.22 -18.18
N GLY A 57 -6.50 -0.66 -17.22
CA GLY A 57 -7.13 -0.74 -15.91
C GLY A 57 -8.46 -1.50 -15.86
N TRP A 58 -8.71 -2.44 -16.78
CA TRP A 58 -10.01 -3.13 -16.91
C TRP A 58 -10.04 -4.56 -16.38
N LEU A 59 -8.88 -5.14 -16.06
CA LEU A 59 -8.78 -6.50 -15.49
C LEU A 59 -8.14 -6.46 -14.11
N GLU A 60 -8.90 -6.90 -13.10
CA GLU A 60 -8.41 -7.18 -11.75
C GLU A 60 -7.29 -8.24 -11.85
N GLY A 61 -6.06 -7.85 -11.53
CA GLY A 61 -4.92 -8.76 -11.53
C GLY A 61 -4.52 -9.22 -10.14
N GLN A 62 -3.24 -9.56 -9.97
CA GLN A 62 -2.74 -10.14 -8.74
C GLN A 62 -2.53 -9.07 -7.66
N TYR A 63 -3.01 -9.34 -6.43
CA TYR A 63 -2.72 -8.51 -5.28
C TYR A 63 -1.37 -8.87 -4.63
N ALA A 64 -0.65 -7.84 -4.21
CA ALA A 64 0.61 -7.96 -3.47
C ALA A 64 0.63 -7.02 -2.27
N LEU A 65 1.35 -7.42 -1.21
CA LEU A 65 1.60 -6.61 -0.03
C LEU A 65 2.92 -5.85 -0.17
N TRP A 66 2.87 -4.55 0.02
CA TRP A 66 4.01 -3.62 -0.07
C TRP A 66 4.08 -2.76 1.19
N SER A 67 5.20 -2.08 1.38
CA SER A 67 5.31 -0.98 2.34
C SER A 67 5.07 0.36 1.65
N LEU A 68 4.56 1.34 2.39
CA LEU A 68 4.36 2.70 1.90
C LEU A 68 5.67 3.31 1.37
N GLY A 69 6.79 3.09 2.07
CA GLY A 69 8.11 3.52 1.63
C GLY A 69 8.54 2.87 0.31
N GLY A 70 8.21 1.60 0.08
CA GLY A 70 8.48 0.91 -1.18
C GLY A 70 7.67 1.48 -2.35
N VAL A 71 6.38 1.74 -2.14
CA VAL A 71 5.51 2.36 -3.17
C VAL A 71 5.99 3.77 -3.50
N MET A 72 6.32 4.56 -2.49
CA MET A 72 6.88 5.91 -2.69
C MET A 72 8.21 5.86 -3.44
N GLY A 73 9.09 4.92 -3.09
CA GLY A 73 10.34 4.70 -3.81
C GLY A 73 10.09 4.39 -5.30
N ALA A 74 9.16 3.50 -5.60
CA ALA A 74 8.78 3.16 -6.98
C ALA A 74 8.24 4.37 -7.75
N LEU A 75 7.36 5.17 -7.14
CA LEU A 75 6.80 6.39 -7.72
C LEU A 75 7.88 7.43 -8.10
N TYR A 76 8.89 7.60 -7.25
CA TYR A 76 9.95 8.58 -7.48
C TYR A 76 11.08 8.07 -8.39
N SER A 77 11.26 6.76 -8.52
CA SER A 77 12.35 6.17 -9.33
C SER A 77 12.04 6.11 -10.83
N GLY A 78 10.77 6.30 -11.21
CA GLY A 78 10.32 6.27 -12.61
C GLY A 78 10.22 4.85 -13.20
N PRO A 79 9.61 4.71 -14.40
CA PRO A 79 9.42 3.42 -15.04
C PRO A 79 10.76 2.81 -15.44
N GLY A 80 11.19 1.75 -14.75
CA GLY A 80 12.41 0.99 -15.07
C GLY A 80 13.44 0.85 -13.95
N ALA A 81 13.15 1.35 -12.75
CA ALA A 81 13.99 1.04 -11.59
C ALA A 81 13.87 -0.46 -11.20
N PRO A 82 15.01 -1.12 -10.88
CA PRO A 82 15.09 -2.55 -10.61
C PRO A 82 14.45 -2.97 -9.29
#